data_AF-V7EI77-F1
#
_entry.id   AF-V7EI77-F1
#
_cell.length_a   1.000
_cell.length_b   1.000
_cell.length_c   1.000
_cell.angle_alpha   90.00
_cell.angle_beta   90.00
_cell.angle_gamma   90.00
#
_symmetry.space_group_name_H-M   'P 1'
#
loop_
_entity.id
_entity.type
_entity.pdbx_description
1 polymer ?
#
loop_
_entity_poly.entity_id
_entity_poly.type
_entity_poly.pdbx_seq_one_letter_code
_entity_poly.pdbx_strand_id
1 'polypeptide(L)'
;IWRDVFADEAKSRLVTVLGTQAGNVWLTDRQLRAESWQRLEPDTYAAPALLFDEVAATTYFGGSIVSDSGLRTELMQRASLSQRDAEAWLFGLLSGQDAIEDSVPAVMARLAEQKARLADEGLRFTAYEGGQHVHHRFAVADLSEAEAESLAQILGTFVRSRDMGRLYTALWDGWRGIGDGPFMQFTEAGLPTPWGSWGVIAYPGDSTPRGDFLMARQAEGGSWWGEGGGAQYLQGITANGTEGADALEGTDEEDFLAGLGGDDTFVESGGRDGINGGEGTDTYRVAGPRSDYTVAPEGAGQRVTGPAGSAYLVNVETLAFGDGGTLSIAVR
;
A
#
# COMPACT_ATOMS: atom_id res chain seq x y z
N ILE A 1 8.22 26.50 -13.57
CA ILE A 1 7.44 26.61 -12.31
C ILE A 1 8.22 26.00 -11.15
N TRP A 2 8.21 24.69 -10.91
CA TRP A 2 8.85 24.12 -9.71
C TRP A 2 10.37 24.28 -9.67
N ARG A 3 11.05 24.17 -10.82
CA ARG A 3 12.49 24.49 -10.92
C ARG A 3 12.79 25.94 -10.52
N ASP A 4 11.88 26.87 -10.82
CA ASP A 4 12.04 28.28 -10.46
C ASP A 4 11.75 28.52 -8.97
N VAL A 5 10.77 27.80 -8.41
CA VAL A 5 10.40 27.88 -6.98
C VAL A 5 11.52 27.34 -6.09
N PHE A 6 12.10 26.19 -6.44
CA PHE A 6 13.19 25.59 -5.68
C PHE A 6 14.57 26.15 -6.04
N ALA A 7 14.67 26.91 -7.13
CA ALA A 7 15.90 27.59 -7.58
C ALA A 7 17.14 26.68 -7.49
N ASP A 8 18.15 27.07 -6.71
CA ASP A 8 19.40 26.32 -6.56
C ASP A 8 19.22 24.95 -5.87
N GLU A 9 18.12 24.74 -5.14
CA GLU A 9 17.77 23.46 -4.50
C GLU A 9 17.01 22.53 -5.45
N ALA A 10 16.61 22.98 -6.64
CA ALA A 10 15.80 22.16 -7.54
C ALA A 10 16.50 20.83 -7.88
N LYS A 11 17.82 20.82 -8.01
CA LYS A 11 18.59 19.60 -8.31
C LYS A 11 18.60 18.56 -7.19
N SER A 12 18.43 18.98 -5.93
CA SER A 12 18.43 18.08 -4.78
C SER A 12 17.04 17.75 -4.26
N ARG A 13 16.02 18.53 -4.65
CA ARG A 13 14.66 18.42 -4.10
C ARG A 13 13.57 18.08 -5.11
N LEU A 14 13.83 18.27 -6.40
CA LEU A 14 12.84 18.00 -7.43
C LEU A 14 13.23 16.75 -8.21
N VAL A 15 12.27 15.85 -8.34
CA VAL A 15 12.32 14.72 -9.27
C VAL A 15 11.21 14.94 -10.29
N THR A 16 11.58 14.94 -11.56
CA THR A 16 10.67 15.10 -12.70
C THR A 16 10.41 13.75 -13.34
N VAL A 17 9.13 13.37 -13.43
CA VAL A 17 8.71 12.03 -13.84
C VAL A 17 7.85 12.09 -15.11
N LEU A 18 8.20 11.28 -16.10
CA LEU A 18 7.42 11.08 -17.32
C LEU A 18 6.56 9.82 -17.21
N GLY A 19 5.23 9.98 -17.14
CA GLY A 19 4.31 8.84 -17.14
C GLY A 19 4.17 8.19 -18.53
N THR A 20 4.18 6.86 -18.58
CA THR A 20 3.99 6.06 -19.79
C THR A 20 3.11 4.83 -19.54
N GLN A 21 2.75 4.11 -20.60
CA GLN A 21 1.97 2.88 -20.54
C GLN A 21 2.90 1.66 -20.42
N ALA A 22 2.65 0.83 -19.40
CA ALA A 22 3.38 -0.42 -19.17
C ALA A 22 3.34 -1.39 -20.37
N GLY A 23 2.19 -1.46 -21.06
CA GLY A 23 1.99 -2.37 -22.19
C GLY A 23 2.49 -1.84 -23.54
N ASN A 24 3.01 -0.60 -23.61
CA ASN A 24 3.32 0.05 -24.88
C ASN A 24 4.71 0.70 -24.87
N VAL A 25 5.73 -0.11 -25.08
CA VAL A 25 7.13 0.33 -25.16
C VAL A 25 7.34 1.35 -26.30
N TRP A 26 6.65 1.16 -27.43
CA TRP A 26 6.71 2.10 -28.57
C TRP A 26 6.24 3.52 -28.21
N LEU A 27 5.21 3.63 -27.35
CA LEU A 27 4.74 4.94 -26.88
C LEU A 27 5.83 5.65 -26.07
N THR A 28 6.58 4.90 -25.26
CA THR A 28 7.70 5.45 -24.47
C THR A 28 8.79 6.02 -25.39
N ASP A 29 9.20 5.27 -26.41
CA ASP A 29 10.17 5.75 -27.40
C ASP A 29 9.69 7.04 -28.08
N ARG A 30 8.39 7.10 -28.43
CA ARG A 30 7.79 8.27 -29.07
C ARG A 30 7.74 9.47 -28.14
N GLN A 31 7.44 9.26 -26.85
CA GLN A 31 7.46 10.31 -25.84
C GLN A 31 8.88 10.84 -25.63
N LEU A 32 9.89 9.95 -25.56
CA LEU A 32 11.29 10.33 -25.34
C LEU A 32 11.94 11.04 -26.53
N ARG A 33 11.55 10.70 -27.76
CA ARG A 33 12.03 11.42 -28.95
C ARG A 33 11.29 12.73 -29.18
N ALA A 34 9.99 12.75 -28.88
CA ALA A 34 9.09 13.86 -29.11
C ALA A 34 9.21 14.47 -30.52
N GLU A 35 9.27 13.61 -31.56
CA GLU A 35 9.53 14.01 -32.96
C GLU A 35 8.58 15.11 -33.48
N SER A 36 7.32 15.10 -33.02
CA SER A 36 6.36 16.16 -33.34
C SER A 36 6.78 17.53 -32.80
N TRP A 37 7.27 17.59 -31.56
CA TRP A 37 7.77 18.83 -30.95
C TRP A 37 9.03 19.30 -31.68
N GLN A 38 9.98 18.39 -31.90
CA GLN A 38 11.21 18.68 -32.64
C GLN A 38 10.93 19.27 -34.03
N ARG A 39 9.93 18.73 -34.74
CA ARG A 39 9.56 19.17 -36.09
C ARG A 39 8.78 20.48 -36.10
N LEU A 40 7.85 20.68 -35.17
CA LEU A 40 6.91 21.80 -35.20
C LEU A 40 7.44 23.05 -34.49
N GLU A 41 8.26 22.87 -33.44
CA GLU A 41 8.85 23.97 -32.66
C GLU A 41 10.34 23.69 -32.36
N PRO A 42 11.20 23.64 -33.39
CA PRO A 42 12.61 23.30 -33.22
C PRO A 42 13.37 24.26 -32.30
N ASP A 43 12.96 25.53 -32.25
CA ASP A 43 13.61 26.56 -31.43
C ASP A 43 13.37 26.38 -29.92
N THR A 44 12.28 25.70 -29.53
CA THR A 44 11.95 25.42 -28.13
C THR A 44 12.22 23.97 -27.74
N TYR A 45 12.54 23.11 -28.70
CA TYR A 45 12.77 21.68 -28.48
C TYR A 45 13.90 21.43 -27.48
N ALA A 46 13.59 20.62 -26.48
CA ALA A 46 14.56 19.96 -25.64
C ALA A 46 14.25 18.47 -25.61
N ALA A 47 15.28 17.63 -25.75
CA ALA A 47 15.11 16.18 -25.68
C ALA A 47 14.48 15.81 -24.33
N PRO A 48 13.32 15.14 -24.30
CA PRO A 48 12.65 14.75 -23.07
C PRO A 48 13.54 14.03 -22.06
N ALA A 49 14.50 13.20 -22.50
CA ALA A 49 15.46 12.55 -21.61
C ALA A 49 16.33 13.55 -20.79
N LEU A 50 16.47 14.80 -21.23
CA LEU A 50 17.15 15.87 -20.48
C LEU A 50 16.20 16.67 -19.57
N LEU A 51 14.89 16.46 -19.72
CA LEU A 51 13.86 17.16 -18.97
C LEU A 51 13.32 16.36 -17.80
N PHE A 52 13.47 15.04 -17.83
CA PHE A 52 12.98 14.10 -16.83
C PHE A 52 14.14 13.39 -16.15
N ASP A 53 13.95 13.06 -14.87
CA ASP A 53 14.87 12.22 -14.10
C ASP A 53 14.45 10.74 -14.19
N GLU A 54 13.17 10.52 -14.47
CA GLU A 54 12.59 9.17 -14.49
C GLU A 54 11.39 9.01 -15.42
N VAL A 55 11.14 7.76 -15.76
CA VAL A 55 9.94 7.30 -16.45
C VAL A 55 9.17 6.41 -15.48
N ALA A 56 7.86 6.60 -15.40
CA ALA A 56 7.00 5.80 -14.55
C ALA A 56 5.95 5.02 -15.36
N ALA A 57 5.77 3.75 -15.02
CA ALA A 57 4.76 2.87 -15.61
C ALA A 57 3.92 2.18 -14.52
N THR A 58 2.92 1.41 -14.92
CA THR A 58 2.12 0.59 -14.01
C THR A 58 2.64 -0.85 -13.95
N THR A 59 2.31 -1.58 -12.88
CA THR A 59 2.58 -3.02 -12.78
C THR A 59 1.30 -3.86 -12.73
N TYR A 60 0.24 -3.42 -13.42
CA TYR A 60 -1.03 -4.15 -13.47
C TYR A 60 -0.90 -5.48 -14.22
N PHE A 61 -1.65 -6.49 -13.76
CA PHE A 61 -1.73 -7.79 -14.43
C PHE A 61 -3.16 -8.36 -14.40
N GLY A 62 -3.47 -9.25 -15.35
CA GLY A 62 -4.70 -10.05 -15.39
C GLY A 62 -5.99 -9.34 -15.78
N GLY A 63 -5.91 -8.14 -16.38
CA GLY A 63 -7.08 -7.46 -16.97
C GLY A 63 -7.73 -8.26 -18.10
N SER A 64 -6.95 -9.08 -18.82
CA SER A 64 -7.46 -9.93 -19.91
C SER A 64 -8.50 -10.94 -19.44
N ILE A 65 -8.44 -11.39 -18.17
CA ILE A 65 -9.42 -12.31 -17.57
C ILE A 65 -10.84 -11.76 -17.69
N VAL A 66 -11.00 -10.46 -17.50
CA VAL A 66 -12.31 -9.80 -17.60
C VAL A 66 -12.55 -9.24 -19.00
N SER A 67 -11.55 -8.77 -19.74
CA SER A 67 -11.81 -8.19 -21.07
C SER A 67 -12.00 -9.21 -22.19
N ASP A 68 -11.39 -10.39 -22.10
CA ASP A 68 -11.53 -11.47 -23.09
C ASP A 68 -12.78 -12.33 -22.81
N SER A 69 -13.70 -12.37 -23.77
CA SER A 69 -14.97 -13.11 -23.61
C SER A 69 -14.79 -14.63 -23.56
N GLY A 70 -13.77 -15.17 -24.21
CA GLY A 70 -13.43 -16.60 -24.15
C GLY A 70 -12.93 -16.99 -22.76
N LEU A 71 -12.04 -16.19 -22.17
CA LEU A 71 -11.54 -16.41 -20.82
C LEU A 71 -12.65 -16.30 -19.78
N ARG A 72 -13.53 -15.30 -19.88
CA ARG A 72 -14.72 -15.19 -19.00
C ARG A 72 -15.61 -16.43 -19.10
N THR A 73 -15.88 -16.89 -20.32
CA THR A 73 -16.74 -18.05 -20.57
C THR A 73 -16.16 -19.33 -19.95
N GLU A 74 -14.87 -19.60 -20.18
CA GLU A 74 -14.18 -20.75 -19.61
C GLU A 74 -14.15 -20.69 -18.07
N LEU A 75 -13.87 -19.51 -17.50
CA LEU A 75 -13.88 -19.30 -16.06
C LEU A 75 -15.22 -19.66 -15.43
N MET A 76 -16.31 -19.16 -16.00
CA MET A 76 -17.66 -19.42 -15.50
C MET A 76 -18.06 -20.89 -15.65
N GLN A 77 -17.66 -21.54 -16.75
CA GLN A 77 -17.87 -22.98 -16.93
C GLN A 77 -17.14 -23.79 -15.86
N ARG A 78 -15.87 -23.49 -15.58
CA ARG A 78 -15.10 -24.16 -14.52
C ARG A 78 -15.71 -23.91 -13.15
N ALA A 79 -16.08 -22.67 -12.85
CA ALA A 79 -16.66 -22.30 -11.57
C ALA A 79 -18.01 -22.99 -11.33
N SER A 80 -18.78 -23.26 -12.38
CA SER A 80 -20.03 -24.04 -12.29
C SER A 80 -19.81 -25.49 -11.86
N LEU A 81 -18.59 -26.04 -12.08
CA LEU A 81 -18.21 -27.40 -11.70
C LEU A 81 -17.50 -27.42 -10.33
N SER A 82 -16.52 -26.53 -10.15
CA SER A 82 -15.76 -26.41 -8.92
C SER A 82 -15.10 -25.03 -8.84
N GLN A 83 -15.41 -24.29 -7.78
CA GLN A 83 -14.72 -23.03 -7.48
C GLN A 83 -13.20 -23.22 -7.37
N ARG A 84 -12.76 -24.34 -6.78
CA ARG A 84 -11.33 -24.66 -6.66
C ARG A 84 -10.66 -24.90 -8.02
N ASP A 85 -11.36 -25.51 -8.97
CA ASP A 85 -10.83 -25.70 -10.33
C ASP A 85 -10.69 -24.35 -11.06
N ALA A 86 -11.70 -23.48 -10.93
CA ALA A 86 -11.64 -22.11 -11.47
C ALA A 86 -10.47 -21.31 -10.89
N GLU A 87 -10.27 -21.33 -9.56
CA GLU A 87 -9.15 -20.65 -8.90
C GLU A 87 -7.78 -21.21 -9.32
N ALA A 88 -7.64 -22.54 -9.42
CA ALA A 88 -6.41 -23.17 -9.88
C ALA A 88 -6.10 -22.83 -11.35
N TRP A 89 -7.12 -22.78 -12.21
CA TRP A 89 -6.98 -22.38 -13.59
C TRP A 89 -6.58 -20.89 -13.73
N LEU A 90 -7.22 -19.99 -12.97
CA LEU A 90 -6.84 -18.58 -12.91
C LEU A 90 -5.38 -18.41 -12.48
N PHE A 91 -4.97 -19.08 -11.41
CA PHE A 91 -3.58 -19.04 -10.95
C PHE A 91 -2.62 -19.53 -12.03
N GLY A 92 -2.97 -20.62 -12.73
CA GLY A 92 -2.18 -21.15 -13.85
C GLY A 92 -1.99 -20.15 -14.98
N LEU A 93 -3.05 -19.45 -15.39
CA LEU A 93 -2.94 -18.39 -16.41
C LEU A 93 -2.09 -17.21 -15.94
N LEU A 94 -2.32 -16.73 -14.72
CA LEU A 94 -1.68 -15.51 -14.20
C LEU A 94 -0.21 -15.73 -13.82
N SER A 95 0.18 -16.97 -13.49
CA SER A 95 1.57 -17.34 -13.18
C SER A 95 2.34 -17.94 -14.36
N GLY A 96 1.65 -18.30 -15.44
CA GLY A 96 2.25 -18.91 -16.62
C GLY A 96 2.96 -17.91 -17.54
N GLN A 97 4.17 -18.25 -17.96
CA GLN A 97 4.83 -17.57 -19.08
C GLN A 97 4.02 -17.86 -20.36
N ASP A 98 3.73 -16.81 -21.15
CA ASP A 98 3.01 -16.87 -22.44
C ASP A 98 1.57 -17.42 -22.38
N ALA A 99 0.99 -17.58 -21.18
CA ALA A 99 -0.37 -18.11 -21.01
C ALA A 99 -1.45 -17.09 -21.42
N ILE A 100 -1.26 -15.82 -21.03
CA ILE A 100 -2.04 -14.65 -21.43
C ILE A 100 -1.09 -13.47 -21.57
N GLU A 101 -1.50 -12.45 -22.31
CA GLU A 101 -0.62 -11.30 -22.60
C GLU A 101 -0.24 -10.51 -21.34
N ASP A 102 -1.04 -10.54 -20.29
CA ASP A 102 -0.85 -9.78 -19.05
C ASP A 102 -0.77 -10.69 -17.82
N SER A 103 -0.19 -11.89 -17.98
CA SER A 103 0.27 -12.70 -16.85
C SER A 103 1.41 -11.98 -16.13
N VAL A 104 1.66 -12.32 -14.86
CA VAL A 104 2.74 -11.69 -14.09
C VAL A 104 4.10 -11.80 -14.82
N PRO A 105 4.53 -12.98 -15.33
CA PRO A 105 5.77 -13.08 -16.09
C PRO A 105 5.78 -12.24 -17.38
N ALA A 106 4.67 -12.20 -18.12
CA ALA A 106 4.58 -11.43 -19.36
C ALA A 106 4.66 -9.91 -19.12
N VAL A 107 4.01 -9.41 -18.06
CA VAL A 107 4.12 -8.02 -17.62
C VAL A 107 5.57 -7.71 -17.22
N MET A 108 6.22 -8.55 -16.41
CA MET A 108 7.61 -8.32 -16.00
C MET A 108 8.58 -8.33 -17.18
N ALA A 109 8.40 -9.21 -18.16
CA ALA A 109 9.22 -9.23 -19.36
C ALA A 109 9.12 -7.91 -20.16
N ARG A 110 7.92 -7.36 -20.32
CA ARG A 110 7.70 -6.07 -21.00
C ARG A 110 8.30 -4.90 -20.22
N LEU A 111 8.12 -4.86 -18.91
CA LEU A 111 8.71 -3.83 -18.07
C LEU A 111 10.25 -3.91 -18.07
N ALA A 112 10.83 -5.11 -18.15
CA ALA A 112 12.27 -5.29 -18.30
C ALA A 112 12.77 -4.76 -19.66
N GLU A 113 12.03 -4.99 -20.76
CA GLU A 113 12.34 -4.39 -22.06
C GLU A 113 12.30 -2.86 -22.00
N GLN A 114 11.29 -2.31 -21.32
CA GLN A 114 11.15 -0.87 -21.12
C GLN A 114 12.34 -0.30 -20.34
N LYS A 115 12.70 -0.93 -19.21
CA LYS A 115 13.89 -0.57 -18.42
C LYS A 115 15.17 -0.59 -19.25
N ALA A 116 15.36 -1.60 -20.10
CA ALA A 116 16.56 -1.72 -20.94
C ALA A 116 16.70 -0.54 -21.92
N ARG A 117 15.59 -0.01 -22.44
CA ARG A 117 15.59 1.16 -23.34
C ARG A 117 15.89 2.47 -22.63
N LEU A 118 15.54 2.57 -21.36
CA LEU A 118 15.82 3.75 -20.54
C LEU A 118 17.28 3.83 -20.11
N ALA A 119 18.00 2.72 -20.13
CA ALA A 119 19.39 2.64 -19.67
C ALA A 119 20.32 3.58 -20.46
N ASP A 120 20.13 3.68 -21.78
CA ASP A 120 20.94 4.54 -22.65
C ASP A 120 20.70 6.05 -22.40
N GLU A 121 19.51 6.40 -21.87
CA GLU A 121 19.11 7.78 -21.56
C GLU A 121 19.45 8.18 -20.10
N GLY A 122 19.93 7.24 -19.28
CA GLY A 122 20.25 7.50 -17.87
C GLY A 122 19.02 7.75 -16.98
N LEU A 123 17.82 7.42 -17.45
CA LEU A 123 16.56 7.65 -16.74
C LEU A 123 16.29 6.52 -15.74
N ARG A 124 15.79 6.88 -14.55
CA ARG A 124 15.27 5.87 -13.62
C ARG A 124 13.91 5.34 -14.09
N PHE A 125 13.56 4.16 -13.64
CA PHE A 125 12.28 3.50 -13.94
C PHE A 125 11.52 3.20 -12.66
N THR A 126 10.37 3.82 -12.50
CA THR A 126 9.56 3.72 -11.28
C THR A 126 8.13 3.26 -11.58
N ALA A 127 7.43 2.84 -10.53
CA ALA A 127 6.02 2.47 -10.62
C ALA A 127 5.21 3.58 -9.98
N TYR A 128 4.17 4.06 -10.67
CA TYR A 128 3.25 5.05 -10.10
C TYR A 128 1.97 4.42 -9.53
N GLU A 129 1.62 3.21 -9.98
CA GLU A 129 0.53 2.38 -9.45
C GLU A 129 0.72 0.92 -9.92
N GLY A 130 -0.09 0.01 -9.37
CA GLY A 130 0.01 -1.40 -9.72
C GLY A 130 -0.93 -2.29 -8.91
N GLY A 131 -0.84 -3.59 -9.18
CA GLY A 131 -1.61 -4.63 -8.49
C GLY A 131 -2.42 -5.49 -9.45
N GLN A 132 -3.39 -6.21 -8.92
CA GLN A 132 -4.30 -7.00 -9.75
C GLN A 132 -5.27 -6.09 -10.52
N HIS A 133 -5.59 -6.50 -11.75
CA HIS A 133 -6.72 -5.96 -12.53
C HIS A 133 -7.69 -7.09 -12.93
N VAL A 134 -7.69 -8.18 -12.18
CA VAL A 134 -8.46 -9.42 -12.37
C VAL A 134 -9.93 -9.26 -11.95
N HIS A 135 -10.25 -8.44 -10.95
CA HIS A 135 -11.64 -8.23 -10.50
C HIS A 135 -12.11 -6.79 -10.75
N HIS A 136 -12.94 -6.62 -11.79
CA HIS A 136 -13.70 -5.41 -12.08
C HIS A 136 -14.87 -5.70 -13.03
N ARG A 137 -15.73 -4.69 -13.29
CA ARG A 137 -16.91 -4.82 -14.16
C ARG A 137 -16.86 -3.99 -15.45
N PHE A 138 -15.73 -3.37 -15.79
CA PHE A 138 -15.65 -2.43 -16.91
C PHE A 138 -15.72 -3.05 -18.32
N ALA A 139 -15.60 -4.38 -18.46
CA ALA A 139 -15.52 -5.05 -19.76
C ALA A 139 -16.49 -6.26 -19.89
N VAL A 140 -17.69 -6.15 -19.28
CA VAL A 140 -18.68 -7.25 -19.23
C VAL A 140 -20.07 -6.84 -19.75
N ALA A 141 -20.12 -5.84 -20.63
CA ALA A 141 -21.40 -5.32 -21.15
C ALA A 141 -22.21 -6.36 -21.94
N ASP A 142 -21.59 -7.47 -22.35
CA ASP A 142 -22.18 -8.61 -23.03
C ASP A 142 -22.81 -9.66 -22.09
N LEU A 143 -22.54 -9.59 -20.78
CA LEU A 143 -23.10 -10.51 -19.79
C LEU A 143 -24.45 -10.03 -19.26
N SER A 144 -25.34 -10.96 -18.92
CA SER A 144 -26.51 -10.65 -18.09
C SER A 144 -26.11 -10.23 -16.66
N GLU A 145 -27.01 -9.61 -15.92
CA GLU A 145 -26.74 -9.18 -14.53
C GLU A 145 -26.31 -10.35 -13.64
N ALA A 146 -27.01 -11.49 -13.75
CA ALA A 146 -26.71 -12.67 -12.95
C ALA A 146 -25.34 -13.28 -13.31
N GLU A 147 -24.96 -13.26 -14.58
CA GLU A 147 -23.64 -13.72 -15.03
C GLU A 147 -22.53 -12.78 -14.55
N ALA A 148 -22.75 -11.47 -14.63
CA ALA A 148 -21.80 -10.47 -14.14
C ALA A 148 -21.61 -10.55 -12.62
N GLU A 149 -22.69 -10.78 -11.86
CA GLU A 149 -22.64 -10.97 -10.41
C GLU A 149 -21.90 -12.27 -10.04
N SER A 150 -22.18 -13.38 -10.74
CA SER A 150 -21.47 -14.64 -10.55
C SER A 150 -19.98 -14.49 -10.83
N LEU A 151 -19.62 -13.82 -11.93
CA LEU A 151 -18.23 -13.53 -12.28
C LEU A 151 -17.54 -12.68 -11.21
N ALA A 152 -18.20 -11.61 -10.73
CA ALA A 152 -17.68 -10.76 -9.67
C ALA A 152 -17.45 -11.54 -8.36
N GLN A 153 -18.34 -12.47 -8.01
CA GLN A 153 -18.18 -13.32 -6.82
C GLN A 153 -16.96 -14.26 -6.93
N ILE A 154 -16.78 -14.91 -8.08
CA ILE A 154 -15.64 -15.80 -8.34
C ILE A 154 -14.33 -15.02 -8.22
N LEU A 155 -14.22 -13.90 -8.94
CA LEU A 155 -13.02 -13.08 -8.97
C LEU A 155 -12.75 -12.41 -7.62
N GLY A 156 -13.80 -11.92 -6.95
CA GLY A 156 -13.73 -11.35 -5.61
C GLY A 156 -13.21 -12.33 -4.55
N THR A 157 -13.51 -13.61 -4.69
CA THR A 157 -12.93 -14.65 -3.82
C THR A 157 -11.47 -14.92 -4.19
N PHE A 158 -11.17 -15.04 -5.49
CA PHE A 158 -9.81 -15.30 -5.96
C PHE A 158 -8.82 -14.21 -5.56
N VAL A 159 -9.18 -12.92 -5.63
CA VAL A 159 -8.28 -11.81 -5.24
C VAL A 159 -7.92 -11.81 -3.74
N ARG A 160 -8.66 -12.53 -2.90
CA ARG A 160 -8.36 -12.70 -1.46
C ARG A 160 -7.67 -14.03 -1.15
N SER A 161 -7.39 -14.85 -2.16
CA SER A 161 -6.83 -16.19 -2.00
C SER A 161 -5.33 -16.20 -1.72
N ARG A 162 -4.82 -17.36 -1.25
CA ARG A 162 -3.36 -17.59 -1.11
C ARG A 162 -2.64 -17.54 -2.45
N ASP A 163 -3.31 -17.94 -3.53
CA ASP A 163 -2.74 -17.90 -4.87
C ASP A 163 -2.55 -16.45 -5.36
N MET A 164 -3.45 -15.53 -4.99
CA MET A 164 -3.21 -14.10 -5.22
C MET A 164 -2.00 -13.59 -4.43
N GLY A 165 -1.81 -14.03 -3.19
CA GLY A 165 -0.60 -13.74 -2.42
C GLY A 165 0.68 -14.20 -3.14
N ARG A 166 0.67 -15.42 -3.70
CA ARG A 166 1.80 -15.95 -4.49
C ARG A 166 2.07 -15.16 -5.77
N LEU A 167 1.02 -14.67 -6.45
CA LEU A 167 1.16 -13.79 -7.61
C LEU A 167 1.79 -12.46 -7.23
N TYR A 168 1.40 -11.89 -6.08
CA TYR A 168 2.02 -10.67 -5.55
C TYR A 168 3.48 -10.88 -5.14
N THR A 169 3.85 -12.04 -4.62
CA THR A 169 5.26 -12.40 -4.39
C THR A 169 6.06 -12.38 -5.68
N ALA A 170 5.58 -13.04 -6.73
CA ALA A 170 6.26 -13.05 -8.03
C ALA A 170 6.34 -11.65 -8.66
N LEU A 171 5.27 -10.86 -8.52
CA LEU A 171 5.22 -9.49 -9.02
C LEU A 171 6.21 -8.57 -8.30
N TRP A 172 6.30 -8.69 -6.98
CA TRP A 172 7.30 -7.98 -6.16
C TRP A 172 8.73 -8.36 -6.55
N ASP A 173 9.03 -9.65 -6.62
CA ASP A 173 10.39 -10.13 -6.96
C ASP A 173 10.80 -9.69 -8.37
N GLY A 174 9.86 -9.74 -9.32
CA GLY A 174 10.05 -9.23 -10.67
C GLY A 174 10.32 -7.73 -10.69
N TRP A 175 9.47 -6.93 -10.03
CA TRP A 175 9.63 -5.47 -9.98
C TRP A 175 10.94 -5.06 -9.28
N ARG A 176 11.27 -5.69 -8.15
CA ARG A 176 12.54 -5.47 -7.43
C ARG A 176 13.77 -5.72 -8.31
N GLY A 177 13.67 -6.61 -9.29
CA GLY A 177 14.76 -6.89 -10.23
C GLY A 177 14.93 -5.84 -11.33
N ILE A 178 13.94 -4.97 -11.58
CA ILE A 178 13.92 -4.07 -12.74
C ILE A 178 13.73 -2.58 -12.39
N GLY A 179 13.00 -2.28 -11.31
CA GLY A 179 12.60 -0.93 -10.93
C GLY A 179 13.61 -0.26 -10.00
N ASP A 180 13.82 1.04 -10.19
CA ASP A 180 14.66 1.89 -9.35
C ASP A 180 13.86 2.65 -8.28
N GLY A 181 12.65 2.18 -7.97
CA GLY A 181 11.72 2.84 -7.05
C GLY A 181 10.79 1.87 -6.34
N PRO A 182 9.89 2.40 -5.50
CA PRO A 182 8.97 1.58 -4.70
C PRO A 182 8.06 0.71 -5.56
N PHE A 183 7.58 -0.38 -4.97
CA PHE A 183 6.53 -1.21 -5.55
C PHE A 183 5.14 -0.65 -5.22
N MET A 184 4.71 0.35 -6.00
CA MET A 184 3.48 1.10 -5.73
C MET A 184 2.21 0.30 -6.05
N GLN A 185 1.28 0.27 -5.11
CA GLN A 185 -0.08 -0.26 -5.30
C GLN A 185 -1.05 0.88 -5.56
N PHE A 186 -2.12 0.59 -6.31
CA PHE A 186 -3.15 1.60 -6.61
C PHE A 186 -3.87 2.11 -5.36
N THR A 187 -4.23 1.21 -4.43
CA THR A 187 -4.97 1.57 -3.23
C THR A 187 -4.64 0.59 -2.11
N GLU A 188 -4.33 1.12 -0.92
CA GLU A 188 -4.10 0.30 0.27
C GLU A 188 -5.40 -0.29 0.81
N ALA A 189 -6.33 0.55 1.25
CA ALA A 189 -7.60 0.14 1.85
C ALA A 189 -8.81 0.53 1.00
N GLY A 190 -9.71 -0.42 0.74
CA GLY A 190 -10.97 -0.18 0.06
C GLY A 190 -11.86 -1.41 0.00
N LEU A 191 -13.13 -1.26 0.39
CA LEU A 191 -14.10 -2.36 0.38
C LEU A 191 -14.25 -2.95 -1.04
N PRO A 192 -14.18 -4.28 -1.19
CA PRO A 192 -14.50 -4.93 -2.45
C PRO A 192 -15.99 -4.73 -2.76
N THR A 193 -16.29 -4.39 -4.01
CA THR A 193 -17.67 -4.25 -4.51
C THR A 193 -17.84 -5.07 -5.79
N PRO A 194 -19.07 -5.26 -6.29
CA PRO A 194 -19.29 -5.86 -7.61
C PRO A 194 -18.60 -5.11 -8.77
N TRP A 195 -18.16 -3.86 -8.55
CA TRP A 195 -17.46 -3.05 -9.55
C TRP A 195 -15.93 -3.28 -9.55
N GLY A 196 -15.39 -3.87 -8.48
CA GLY A 196 -13.98 -4.25 -8.40
C GLY A 196 -13.42 -4.34 -6.97
N SER A 197 -12.17 -4.79 -6.88
CA SER A 197 -11.41 -4.91 -5.63
C SER A 197 -10.06 -4.20 -5.70
N TRP A 198 -10.08 -2.90 -5.46
CA TRP A 198 -8.92 -2.01 -5.64
C TRP A 198 -7.98 -1.99 -4.44
N GLY A 199 -8.53 -2.03 -3.22
CA GLY A 199 -7.76 -2.06 -1.98
C GLY A 199 -7.03 -3.40 -1.79
N VAL A 200 -5.76 -3.35 -1.42
CA VAL A 200 -4.99 -4.51 -0.95
C VAL A 200 -5.69 -5.17 0.24
N ILE A 201 -6.20 -4.35 1.16
CA ILE A 201 -7.07 -4.70 2.29
C ILE A 201 -8.42 -3.97 2.18
N ALA A 202 -9.44 -4.46 2.88
CA ALA A 202 -10.76 -3.85 2.88
C ALA A 202 -10.89 -2.64 3.83
N TYR A 203 -10.21 -2.71 4.98
CA TYR A 203 -10.16 -1.71 6.05
C TYR A 203 -8.94 -2.00 6.95
N PRO A 204 -8.44 -1.03 7.75
CA PRO A 204 -7.36 -1.28 8.70
C PRO A 204 -7.69 -2.45 9.64
N GLY A 205 -6.84 -3.48 9.67
CA GLY A 205 -7.07 -4.72 10.42
C GLY A 205 -7.69 -5.87 9.62
N ASP A 206 -8.07 -5.66 8.36
CA ASP A 206 -8.35 -6.77 7.42
C ASP A 206 -7.05 -7.48 7.04
N SER A 207 -7.10 -8.80 6.91
CA SER A 207 -5.95 -9.62 6.50
C SER A 207 -6.25 -10.32 5.19
N THR A 208 -5.32 -10.18 4.25
CA THR A 208 -5.32 -10.91 2.98
C THR A 208 -3.92 -11.41 2.69
N PRO A 209 -3.74 -12.57 2.03
CA PRO A 209 -2.40 -13.09 1.74
C PRO A 209 -1.50 -12.13 0.94
N ARG A 210 -2.09 -11.28 0.07
CA ARG A 210 -1.33 -10.22 -0.63
C ARG A 210 -1.00 -9.03 0.27
N GLY A 211 -1.91 -8.65 1.18
CA GLY A 211 -1.72 -7.56 2.12
C GLY A 211 -0.67 -7.90 3.16
N ASP A 212 -0.81 -9.07 3.79
CA ASP A 212 0.14 -9.57 4.78
C ASP A 212 1.55 -9.63 4.19
N PHE A 213 1.68 -10.11 2.94
CA PHE A 213 2.97 -10.12 2.24
C PHE A 213 3.55 -8.72 2.05
N LEU A 214 2.76 -7.76 1.55
CA LEU A 214 3.23 -6.39 1.30
C LEU A 214 3.60 -5.67 2.61
N MET A 215 2.77 -5.79 3.64
CA MET A 215 3.03 -5.21 4.97
C MET A 215 4.28 -5.81 5.60
N ALA A 216 4.48 -7.13 5.49
CA ALA A 216 5.71 -7.77 5.96
C ALA A 216 6.94 -7.21 5.23
N ARG A 217 6.87 -7.03 3.91
CA ARG A 217 7.97 -6.43 3.13
C ARG A 217 8.25 -4.98 3.48
N GLN A 218 7.22 -4.20 3.79
CA GLN A 218 7.37 -2.83 4.26
C GLN A 218 8.04 -2.80 5.64
N ALA A 219 7.65 -3.68 6.56
CA ALA A 219 8.19 -3.78 7.91
C ALA A 219 9.64 -4.30 7.97
N GLU A 220 10.04 -5.17 7.04
CA GLU A 220 11.42 -5.68 6.93
C GLU A 220 12.47 -4.59 6.61
N GLY A 221 12.05 -3.34 6.32
CA GLY A 221 12.91 -2.16 6.41
C GLY A 221 13.98 -2.01 5.31
N GLY A 222 13.72 -2.52 4.10
CA GLY A 222 14.68 -2.46 3.00
C GLY A 222 14.14 -1.75 1.75
N SER A 223 14.65 -0.56 1.45
CA SER A 223 14.51 0.03 0.12
C SER A 223 15.66 -0.45 -0.76
N TRP A 224 15.36 -1.17 -1.84
CA TRP A 224 16.38 -1.46 -2.87
C TRP A 224 16.66 -0.24 -3.76
N TRP A 225 15.90 0.85 -3.58
CA TRP A 225 15.99 2.09 -4.33
C TRP A 225 16.63 3.25 -3.56
N GLY A 226 17.27 2.99 -2.41
CA GLY A 226 18.03 3.99 -1.63
C GLY A 226 17.46 4.25 -0.24
N GLU A 227 17.48 5.50 0.23
CA GLU A 227 17.05 5.87 1.60
C GLU A 227 15.52 5.90 1.80
N GLY A 228 14.75 5.44 0.81
CA GLY A 228 13.29 5.56 0.77
C GLY A 228 12.51 4.51 1.58
N GLY A 229 13.11 3.94 2.62
CA GLY A 229 12.46 3.06 3.60
C GLY A 229 12.83 3.48 5.02
N GLY A 230 12.08 3.01 6.02
CA GLY A 230 12.32 3.31 7.43
C GLY A 230 11.05 3.71 8.18
N ALA A 231 11.20 3.96 9.49
CA ALA A 231 10.09 4.27 10.40
C ALA A 231 9.23 5.45 9.92
N GLN A 232 9.82 6.42 9.20
CA GLN A 232 9.14 7.60 8.66
C GLN A 232 8.04 7.30 7.60
N TYR A 233 7.97 6.06 7.11
CA TYR A 233 6.91 5.59 6.21
C TYR A 233 5.98 4.57 6.87
N LEU A 234 6.19 4.27 8.15
CA LEU A 234 5.26 3.50 8.93
C LEU A 234 4.10 4.42 9.36
N GLN A 235 2.96 3.82 9.66
CA GLN A 235 1.80 4.47 10.22
C GLN A 235 1.61 3.93 11.62
N GLY A 236 0.83 4.64 12.43
CA GLY A 236 0.39 4.10 13.72
C GLY A 236 -0.59 2.95 13.55
N ILE A 237 -0.88 2.27 14.66
CA ILE A 237 -1.73 1.09 14.71
C ILE A 237 -3.06 1.36 15.41
N THR A 238 -4.08 0.57 15.07
CA THR A 238 -5.25 0.38 15.94
C THR A 238 -5.15 -0.99 16.58
N ALA A 239 -5.09 -1.06 17.91
CA ALA A 239 -4.99 -2.32 18.65
C ALA A 239 -6.01 -2.40 19.78
N ASN A 240 -6.59 -3.59 19.95
CA ASN A 240 -7.48 -3.92 21.05
C ASN A 240 -6.84 -5.01 21.92
N GLY A 241 -6.97 -4.86 23.23
CA GLY A 241 -6.71 -5.91 24.20
C GLY A 241 -7.83 -6.95 24.22
N THR A 242 -8.00 -7.58 25.38
CA THR A 242 -8.92 -8.66 25.66
C THR A 242 -9.81 -8.27 26.84
N GLU A 243 -10.56 -9.23 27.40
CA GLU A 243 -11.37 -9.00 28.62
C GLU A 243 -10.56 -9.30 29.91
N GLY A 244 -9.23 -9.44 29.78
CA GLY A 244 -8.32 -9.65 30.90
C GLY A 244 -7.14 -8.68 30.82
N ALA A 245 -6.28 -8.70 31.83
CA ALA A 245 -5.16 -7.77 31.91
C ALA A 245 -4.17 -7.94 30.74
N ASP A 246 -3.99 -6.86 29.97
CA ASP A 246 -3.11 -6.77 28.83
C ASP A 246 -1.98 -5.74 29.01
N ALA A 247 -0.93 -5.92 28.22
CA ALA A 247 0.15 -4.95 28.06
C ALA A 247 0.18 -4.48 26.60
N LEU A 248 -0.17 -3.22 26.37
CA LEU A 248 -0.25 -2.64 25.03
C LEU A 248 0.88 -1.61 24.83
N GLU A 249 1.55 -1.71 23.69
CA GLU A 249 2.61 -0.79 23.25
C GLU A 249 2.28 -0.35 21.83
N GLY A 250 2.36 0.96 21.58
CA GLY A 250 2.15 1.56 20.27
C GLY A 250 3.42 1.56 19.41
N THR A 251 3.45 2.46 18.44
CA THR A 251 4.55 2.74 17.51
C THR A 251 5.08 4.16 17.73
N ASP A 252 6.08 4.59 16.96
CA ASP A 252 6.56 5.98 17.03
C ASP A 252 5.59 6.99 16.36
N GLU A 253 4.47 6.52 15.82
CA GLU A 253 3.45 7.29 15.08
C GLU A 253 2.13 7.40 15.89
N GLU A 254 1.09 8.08 15.38
CA GLU A 254 -0.20 8.22 16.09
C GLU A 254 -0.99 6.91 16.14
N ASP A 255 -1.13 6.33 17.34
CA ASP A 255 -1.84 5.07 17.57
C ASP A 255 -3.22 5.23 18.22
N PHE A 256 -4.07 4.22 18.06
CA PHE A 256 -5.35 4.08 18.76
C PHE A 256 -5.39 2.74 19.51
N LEU A 257 -5.26 2.80 20.85
CA LEU A 257 -5.17 1.61 21.69
C LEU A 257 -6.38 1.50 22.62
N ALA A 258 -7.01 0.34 22.68
CA ALA A 258 -8.12 0.06 23.60
C ALA A 258 -7.84 -1.19 24.43
N GLY A 259 -7.92 -1.08 25.75
CA GLY A 259 -7.70 -2.20 26.68
C GLY A 259 -8.88 -3.17 26.71
N LEU A 260 -10.09 -2.60 26.70
CA LEU A 260 -11.40 -3.27 26.80
C LEU A 260 -11.76 -3.60 28.25
N GLY A 261 -11.43 -4.78 28.78
CA GLY A 261 -11.75 -5.16 30.14
C GLY A 261 -10.54 -5.76 30.83
N GLY A 262 -10.40 -5.55 32.14
CA GLY A 262 -9.22 -5.97 32.89
C GLY A 262 -8.38 -4.79 33.36
N ASP A 263 -7.33 -5.06 34.14
CA ASP A 263 -6.42 -4.02 34.61
C ASP A 263 -5.26 -3.89 33.60
N ASP A 264 -5.38 -2.97 32.66
CA ASP A 264 -4.48 -2.88 31.51
C ASP A 264 -3.30 -1.94 31.73
N THR A 265 -2.19 -2.23 31.06
CA THR A 265 -1.01 -1.37 31.05
C THR A 265 -0.64 -0.93 29.63
N PHE A 266 -0.71 0.37 29.41
CA PHE A 266 -0.28 1.02 28.18
C PHE A 266 1.12 1.61 28.37
N VAL A 267 2.01 1.38 27.41
CA VAL A 267 3.39 1.91 27.44
C VAL A 267 3.50 3.12 26.52
N GLU A 268 4.17 4.17 26.98
CA GLU A 268 4.48 5.35 26.16
C GLU A 268 5.25 4.94 24.92
N SER A 269 4.68 5.30 23.78
CA SER A 269 5.29 5.27 22.47
C SER A 269 5.38 6.70 21.91
N GLY A 270 5.83 6.85 20.66
CA GLY A 270 5.95 8.16 20.02
C GLY A 270 4.59 8.76 19.64
N GLY A 271 4.59 9.76 18.75
CA GLY A 271 3.36 10.19 18.11
C GLY A 271 2.33 10.89 19.01
N ARG A 272 1.07 10.86 18.55
CA ARG A 272 -0.08 11.54 19.17
C ARG A 272 -1.21 10.56 19.45
N ASP A 273 -1.07 9.73 20.46
CA ASP A 273 -1.95 8.57 20.64
C ASP A 273 -3.32 8.91 21.23
N GLY A 274 -4.30 8.05 20.92
CA GLY A 274 -5.58 7.92 21.59
C GLY A 274 -5.67 6.60 22.35
N ILE A 275 -5.85 6.65 23.67
CA ILE A 275 -5.88 5.48 24.54
C ILE A 275 -7.19 5.43 25.31
N ASN A 276 -7.85 4.28 25.28
CA ASN A 276 -9.01 3.96 26.09
C ASN A 276 -8.70 2.74 26.96
N GLY A 277 -8.60 2.92 28.29
CA GLY A 277 -8.35 1.79 29.19
C GLY A 277 -9.50 0.79 29.16
N GLY A 278 -10.68 1.25 29.57
CA GLY A 278 -11.91 0.48 29.47
C GLY A 278 -12.48 0.18 30.85
N GLU A 279 -12.93 -1.04 31.07
CA GLU A 279 -13.34 -1.50 32.40
C GLU A 279 -12.14 -2.05 33.17
N GLY A 280 -11.83 -1.48 34.33
CA GLY A 280 -10.77 -1.99 35.19
C GLY A 280 -10.05 -0.87 35.92
N THR A 281 -8.82 -1.15 36.34
CA THR A 281 -7.88 -0.13 36.83
C THR A 281 -6.68 -0.06 35.90
N ASP A 282 -6.69 0.93 35.03
CA ASP A 282 -5.75 1.01 33.92
C ASP A 282 -4.60 1.97 34.22
N THR A 283 -3.44 1.65 33.65
CA THR A 283 -2.20 2.40 33.85
C THR A 283 -1.56 2.78 32.52
N TYR A 284 -1.31 4.08 32.31
CA TYR A 284 -0.38 4.55 31.29
C TYR A 284 1.00 4.74 31.91
N ARG A 285 2.03 4.09 31.36
CA ARG A 285 3.41 4.10 31.87
C ARG A 285 4.33 4.85 30.93
N VAL A 286 4.94 5.91 31.44
CA VAL A 286 5.88 6.75 30.71
C VAL A 286 7.33 6.51 31.15
N ALA A 287 8.30 6.75 30.28
CA ALA A 287 9.70 6.41 30.52
C ALA A 287 10.45 7.43 31.40
N GLY A 288 10.05 8.71 31.35
CA GLY A 288 10.72 9.80 32.05
C GLY A 288 10.19 10.06 33.48
N PRO A 289 10.88 10.91 34.26
CA PRO A 289 10.41 11.39 35.55
C PRO A 289 9.19 12.30 35.43
N ARG A 290 8.43 12.49 36.53
CA ARG A 290 7.20 13.32 36.56
C ARG A 290 7.40 14.73 36.01
N SER A 291 8.59 15.30 36.18
CA SER A 291 8.95 16.66 35.76
C SER A 291 8.90 16.86 34.24
N ASP A 292 9.00 15.79 33.47
CA ASP A 292 9.14 15.86 32.01
C ASP A 292 7.76 15.88 31.32
N TYR A 293 6.68 15.72 32.10
CA TYR A 293 5.32 15.54 31.59
C TYR A 293 4.37 16.64 32.04
N THR A 294 3.57 17.13 31.11
CA THR A 294 2.39 17.95 31.40
C THR A 294 1.14 17.08 31.31
N VAL A 295 0.23 17.24 32.27
CA VAL A 295 -1.07 16.55 32.26
C VAL A 295 -2.15 17.62 32.30
N ALA A 296 -3.04 17.64 31.31
CA ALA A 296 -4.10 18.63 31.18
C ALA A 296 -5.44 17.97 30.84
N PRO A 297 -6.56 18.41 31.44
CA PRO A 297 -7.88 17.93 31.04
C PRO A 297 -8.17 18.26 29.57
N GLU A 298 -8.72 17.29 28.84
CA GLU A 298 -9.15 17.44 27.44
C GLU A 298 -10.44 16.64 27.26
N GLY A 299 -11.55 17.26 26.83
CA GLY A 299 -12.81 16.53 26.63
C GLY A 299 -13.25 15.70 27.84
N ALA A 300 -13.38 14.38 27.65
CA ALA A 300 -13.77 13.41 28.67
C ALA A 300 -12.56 12.71 29.33
N GLY A 301 -11.34 13.18 29.07
CA GLY A 301 -10.10 12.52 29.45
C GLY A 301 -9.01 13.49 29.86
N GLN A 302 -7.77 13.03 29.76
CA GLN A 302 -6.56 13.81 30.02
C GLN A 302 -5.63 13.72 28.82
N ARG A 303 -4.98 14.82 28.45
CA ARG A 303 -3.81 14.79 27.59
C ARG A 303 -2.54 14.79 28.44
N VAL A 304 -1.72 13.76 28.24
CA VAL A 304 -0.36 13.68 28.76
C VAL A 304 0.58 14.07 27.63
N THR A 305 1.48 15.02 27.85
CA THR A 305 2.48 15.46 26.86
C THR A 305 3.87 15.37 27.46
N GLY A 306 4.78 14.71 26.76
CA GLY A 306 6.14 14.43 27.21
C GLY A 306 7.16 14.48 26.06
N PRO A 307 8.39 14.00 26.30
CA PRO A 307 9.48 14.06 25.31
C PRO A 307 9.25 13.20 24.06
N ALA A 308 8.53 12.07 24.18
CA ALA A 308 8.27 11.15 23.07
C ALA A 308 7.08 11.59 22.21
N GLY A 309 6.15 12.38 22.76
CA GLY A 309 4.90 12.70 22.08
C GLY A 309 3.80 13.12 23.05
N SER A 310 2.55 12.82 22.70
CA SER A 310 1.42 13.07 23.60
C SER A 310 0.33 12.02 23.47
N ALA A 311 -0.23 11.56 24.59
CA ALA A 311 -1.36 10.63 24.60
C ALA A 311 -2.62 11.29 25.16
N TYR A 312 -3.75 11.07 24.49
CA TYR A 312 -5.08 11.36 25.00
C TYR A 312 -5.65 10.12 25.68
N LEU A 313 -5.87 10.21 26.98
CA LEU A 313 -6.28 9.09 27.83
C LEU A 313 -7.73 9.25 28.26
N VAL A 314 -8.55 8.23 28.02
CA VAL A 314 -9.90 8.09 28.59
C VAL A 314 -10.01 6.76 29.32
N ASN A 315 -10.77 6.71 30.42
CA ASN A 315 -10.88 5.52 31.28
C ASN A 315 -9.50 4.97 31.68
N VAL A 316 -8.59 5.85 32.10
CA VAL A 316 -7.28 5.47 32.65
C VAL A 316 -7.13 6.12 34.01
N GLU A 317 -6.88 5.31 35.04
CA GLU A 317 -6.87 5.77 36.43
C GLU A 317 -5.50 6.29 36.85
N THR A 318 -4.44 5.70 36.31
CA THR A 318 -3.07 5.90 36.80
C THR A 318 -2.09 6.25 35.69
N LEU A 319 -1.27 7.28 35.92
CA LEU A 319 -0.07 7.59 35.16
C LEU A 319 1.15 7.21 36.00
N ALA A 320 1.97 6.27 35.52
CA ALA A 320 3.18 5.80 36.18
C ALA A 320 4.43 6.34 35.48
N PHE A 321 5.39 6.87 36.24
CA PHE A 321 6.60 7.52 35.74
C PHE A 321 7.85 6.65 35.91
N GLY A 322 8.87 6.89 35.09
CA GLY A 322 10.14 6.15 35.14
C GLY A 322 10.97 6.37 36.41
N ASP A 323 10.65 7.41 37.20
CA ASP A 323 11.22 7.65 38.52
C ASP A 323 10.53 6.87 39.66
N GLY A 324 9.54 6.03 39.32
CA GLY A 324 8.75 5.25 40.27
C GLY A 324 7.59 6.01 40.92
N GLY A 325 7.39 7.29 40.57
CA GLY A 325 6.23 8.05 40.97
C GLY A 325 4.96 7.60 40.25
N THR A 326 3.80 7.87 40.85
CA THR A 326 2.49 7.72 40.20
C THR A 326 1.64 8.96 40.40
N LEU A 327 0.75 9.21 39.45
CA LEU A 327 -0.29 10.23 39.52
C LEU A 327 -1.63 9.58 39.20
N SER A 328 -2.59 9.72 40.10
CA SER A 328 -3.98 9.37 39.76
C SER A 328 -4.56 10.47 38.88
N ILE A 329 -5.07 10.08 37.72
CA ILE A 329 -5.59 10.97 36.68
C ILE A 329 -7.07 10.72 36.39
N ALA A 330 -7.71 9.88 37.20
CA ALA A 330 -9.09 9.40 37.06
C ALA A 330 -10.04 10.44 36.46
N VAL A 331 -10.55 10.13 35.27
CA VAL A 331 -11.69 10.83 34.65
C VAL A 331 -12.78 9.80 34.49
N ARG A 332 -13.87 9.97 35.26
CA ARG A 332 -15.12 9.22 35.09
C ARG A 332 -16.00 9.93 34.07
#